data_AF-A0AAV4P4Q6-F1
#
_entry.id   AF-A0AAV4P4Q6-F1
#
_cell.length_a   1.000
_cell.length_b   1.000
_cell.length_c   1.000
_cell.angle_alpha   90.00
_cell.angle_beta   90.00
_cell.angle_gamma   90.00
#
_symmetry.space_group_name_H-M   'P 1'
#
loop_
_entity.id
_entity.type
_entity.pdbx_description
1 polymer ?
#
loop_
_entity_poly.entity_id
_entity_poly.type
_entity_poly.pdbx_seq_one_letter_code
_entity_poly.pdbx_strand_id
1 'polypeptide(L)'
;MWTSIAECLALWSSRNIVVLKASETTAASGDRNNGSAIEFSAAGVEWHDDGSTWRPLGRRSSPKGVLRTMGSQLLSRGQLQEGGPASVRPRLRPKLRVRRPCARYRACCFDAEFRSTVSILKLRETERCIVNYAHESAYMVDTCGPRYAKDSLCTSNATDHDDPLLMIPVTSTVTGTTYRNFFCALCNEDTDAEHLEPWNLRVASWGLEVERSSLAQLKYNKAIKAWTLVEGNSSVTVYPTAMVPDSLRSTVVRCRGGLVDRCAHRWSDADVEARCNSYMSLVKDKKGLLYRNPYCAICNYVDMKDLDCINLPSRDGAGAGAVVVTML
;
A
#
# COMPACT_ATOMS: atom_id res chain seq x y z
N MET A 1 -8.07 -27.45 7.66
CA MET A 1 -8.90 -26.88 6.59
C MET A 1 -10.08 -26.23 7.28
N TRP A 2 -10.07 -24.91 7.43
CA TRP A 2 -11.09 -24.17 8.18
C TRP A 2 -12.43 -24.30 7.48
N THR A 3 -13.47 -24.68 8.20
CA THR A 3 -14.76 -25.08 7.60
C THR A 3 -15.81 -23.98 7.66
N SER A 4 -15.54 -22.86 8.34
CA SER A 4 -16.50 -21.76 8.38
C SER A 4 -15.85 -20.37 8.38
N ILE A 5 -16.58 -19.42 7.79
CA ILE A 5 -16.31 -17.98 7.83
C ILE A 5 -16.15 -17.47 9.28
N ALA A 6 -16.81 -18.12 10.25
CA ALA A 6 -16.72 -17.77 11.66
C ALA A 6 -15.33 -18.05 12.27
N GLU A 7 -14.62 -19.08 11.80
CA GLU A 7 -13.25 -19.37 12.25
C GLU A 7 -12.25 -18.34 11.70
N CYS A 8 -12.44 -17.92 10.44
CA CYS A 8 -11.69 -16.79 9.87
C CYS A 8 -11.95 -15.51 10.66
N LEU A 9 -13.22 -15.19 10.96
CA LEU A 9 -13.60 -14.01 11.74
C LEU A 9 -13.06 -14.02 13.18
N ALA A 10 -12.97 -15.19 13.83
CA ALA A 10 -12.44 -15.30 15.19
C ALA A 10 -10.93 -15.03 15.27
N LEU A 11 -10.15 -15.47 14.27
CA LEU A 11 -8.73 -15.09 14.14
C LEU A 11 -8.58 -13.60 13.76
N TRP A 12 -9.51 -13.08 12.95
CA TRP A 12 -9.50 -11.72 12.44
C TRP A 12 -9.85 -10.65 13.50
N SER A 13 -10.84 -10.91 14.36
CA SER A 13 -11.40 -9.93 15.31
C SER A 13 -10.46 -9.53 16.44
N SER A 14 -9.46 -10.35 16.76
CA SER A 14 -8.60 -10.13 17.92
C SER A 14 -7.43 -9.16 17.69
N ARG A 15 -7.08 -8.82 16.43
CA ARG A 15 -5.80 -8.11 16.17
C ARG A 15 -5.80 -6.94 15.18
N ASN A 16 -6.77 -6.81 14.26
CA ASN A 16 -6.57 -5.96 13.06
C ASN A 16 -7.66 -4.92 12.78
N ILE A 17 -8.30 -4.40 13.83
CA ILE A 17 -9.41 -3.46 13.69
C ILE A 17 -9.07 -2.15 14.40
N VAL A 18 -9.22 -1.03 13.70
CA VAL A 18 -9.06 0.31 14.28
C VAL A 18 -10.32 1.10 13.97
N VAL A 19 -10.90 1.77 14.96
CA VAL A 19 -12.08 2.60 14.75
C VAL A 19 -11.73 4.06 15.02
N LEU A 20 -12.21 4.96 14.16
CA LEU A 20 -11.91 6.39 14.22
C LEU A 20 -13.20 7.20 14.10
N LYS A 21 -13.26 8.30 14.86
CA LYS A 21 -14.27 9.34 14.72
C LYS A 21 -13.83 10.36 13.67
N ALA A 22 -14.67 10.64 12.67
CA ALA A 22 -14.46 11.78 11.79
C ALA A 22 -15.16 13.02 12.39
N SER A 23 -14.41 14.10 12.60
CA SER A 23 -14.96 15.40 12.98
C SER A 23 -14.93 16.35 11.79
N GLU A 24 -16.01 17.10 11.60
CA GLU A 24 -16.07 18.16 10.60
C GLU A 24 -15.41 19.41 11.17
N THR A 25 -14.20 19.74 10.72
CA THR A 25 -13.60 21.05 10.99
C THR A 25 -14.22 22.06 10.03
N THR A 26 -15.24 22.77 10.48
CA THR A 26 -15.73 23.98 9.81
C THR A 26 -14.64 25.06 9.91
N ALA A 27 -13.79 25.12 8.90
CA ALA A 27 -12.91 26.28 8.73
C ALA A 27 -13.81 27.50 8.51
N ALA A 28 -13.81 28.42 9.48
CA ALA A 28 -14.37 29.75 9.32
C ALA A 28 -13.48 30.55 8.34
N SER A 29 -13.48 30.19 7.05
CA SER A 29 -12.89 31.02 6.00
C SER A 29 -14.00 31.53 5.12
N GLY A 30 -14.26 32.84 5.23
CA GLY A 30 -15.07 33.56 4.26
C GLY A 30 -14.33 33.65 2.94
N ASP A 31 -14.37 32.59 2.15
CA ASP A 31 -14.10 32.65 0.72
C ASP A 31 -14.79 31.47 0.02
N ARG A 32 -15.63 31.83 -0.96
CA ARG A 32 -16.43 30.88 -1.74
C ARG A 32 -15.52 30.15 -2.72
N ASN A 33 -15.05 28.96 -2.36
CA ASN A 33 -14.77 27.88 -3.31
C ASN A 33 -14.77 26.52 -2.59
N ASN A 34 -15.79 25.72 -2.91
CA ASN A 34 -16.05 24.40 -2.31
C ASN A 34 -15.03 23.36 -2.78
N GLY A 35 -14.13 22.99 -1.88
CA GLY A 35 -13.39 21.74 -1.90
C GLY A 35 -13.12 21.32 -0.46
N SER A 36 -13.95 20.45 0.11
CA SER A 36 -13.75 19.92 1.46
C SER A 36 -12.60 18.92 1.46
N ALA A 37 -11.49 19.26 2.11
CA ALA A 37 -10.44 18.33 2.47
C ALA A 37 -10.75 17.73 3.85
N ILE A 38 -10.57 16.41 3.99
CA ILE A 38 -10.76 15.68 5.24
C ILE A 38 -9.44 15.73 6.02
N GLU A 39 -9.46 16.30 7.22
CA GLU A 39 -8.32 16.32 8.14
C GLU A 39 -8.70 15.55 9.41
N PHE A 40 -7.82 14.65 9.87
CA PHE A 40 -8.07 13.78 11.03
C PHE A 40 -7.19 14.22 12.21
N SER A 41 -7.78 14.44 13.38
CA SER A 41 -7.07 14.66 14.64
C SER A 41 -7.39 13.54 15.65
N ALA A 42 -6.38 13.11 16.41
CA ALA A 42 -6.55 12.11 17.47
C ALA A 42 -6.70 12.82 18.83
N ALA A 43 -7.79 12.54 19.55
CA ALA A 43 -7.94 12.95 20.95
C ALA A 43 -7.25 11.92 21.86
N GLY A 44 -6.47 12.40 22.85
CA GLY A 44 -5.72 11.56 23.78
C GLY A 44 -6.63 10.81 24.74
N VAL A 45 -6.28 9.55 25.03
CA VAL A 45 -6.90 8.73 26.07
C VAL A 45 -5.96 8.70 27.27
N GLU A 46 -6.48 9.06 28.43
CA GLU A 46 -5.79 9.03 29.72
C GLU A 46 -5.98 7.63 30.34
N TRP A 47 -4.87 6.97 30.71
CA TRP A 47 -4.91 5.66 31.35
C TRP A 47 -4.99 5.83 32.87
N HIS A 48 -6.04 5.25 33.48
CA HIS A 48 -6.07 4.97 34.91
C HIS A 48 -5.46 3.59 35.16
N ASP A 49 -4.31 3.58 35.83
CA ASP A 49 -3.57 2.36 36.20
C ASP A 49 -4.13 1.83 37.54
N ASP A 50 -4.78 0.68 37.52
CA ASP A 50 -5.21 -0.04 38.72
C ASP A 50 -4.07 -0.95 39.21
N GLY A 51 -3.38 -0.45 40.24
CA GLY A 51 -2.24 -1.12 40.84
C GLY A 51 -2.51 -2.58 41.22
N SER A 52 -1.77 -3.49 40.59
CA SER A 52 -1.53 -4.83 41.12
C SER A 52 -0.06 -5.22 40.98
N THR A 53 0.51 -5.54 42.14
CA THR A 53 1.92 -5.77 42.43
C THR A 53 2.47 -7.06 41.83
N TRP A 54 3.61 -6.98 41.13
CA TRP A 54 4.46 -8.13 40.82
C TRP A 54 5.82 -8.03 41.53
N ARG A 55 6.18 -9.09 42.27
CA ARG A 55 7.52 -9.25 42.90
C ARG A 55 8.55 -9.76 41.88
N PRO A 56 9.80 -9.29 41.91
CA PRO A 56 10.84 -9.78 41.00
C PRO A 56 11.59 -11.00 41.57
N LEU A 57 11.78 -12.02 40.73
CA LEU A 57 12.69 -13.13 40.97
C LEU A 57 14.04 -12.87 40.28
N GLY A 58 15.10 -12.84 41.09
CA GLY A 58 16.34 -13.58 40.85
C GLY A 58 17.30 -13.11 39.76
N ARG A 59 18.28 -12.30 40.17
CA ARG A 59 19.57 -12.10 39.47
C ARG A 59 20.26 -13.45 39.22
N ARG A 60 20.78 -13.66 37.99
CA ARG A 60 21.95 -14.53 37.77
C ARG A 60 23.02 -13.82 36.94
N SER A 61 24.23 -14.13 37.36
CA SER A 61 25.53 -13.51 37.15
C SER A 61 26.15 -13.74 35.76
N SER A 62 26.84 -12.72 35.27
CA SER A 62 27.86 -12.79 34.23
C SER A 62 29.07 -13.64 34.65
N PRO A 63 29.88 -14.08 33.66
CA PRO A 63 31.32 -14.08 33.84
C PRO A 63 32.04 -13.19 32.82
N LYS A 64 33.13 -12.62 33.33
CA LYS A 64 34.11 -11.73 32.73
C LYS A 64 34.93 -12.42 31.62
N GLY A 65 35.36 -11.64 30.63
CA GLY A 65 36.26 -12.09 29.56
C GLY A 65 37.13 -10.96 28.98
N VAL A 66 38.22 -10.67 29.71
CA VAL A 66 39.57 -10.29 29.24
C VAL A 66 39.78 -9.19 28.17
N LEU A 67 40.41 -8.10 28.62
CA LEU A 67 41.16 -7.11 27.83
C LEU A 67 42.32 -7.74 27.05
N ARG A 68 42.53 -7.27 25.81
CA ARG A 68 43.88 -7.08 25.24
C ARG A 68 43.97 -5.78 24.47
N THR A 69 44.92 -4.95 24.90
CA THR A 69 45.36 -3.70 24.28
C THR A 69 46.69 -3.89 23.55
N MET A 70 46.97 -2.92 22.68
CA MET A 70 48.25 -2.47 22.12
C MET A 70 48.66 -2.94 20.73
N GLY A 71 48.99 -1.94 19.89
CA GLY A 71 49.73 -2.10 18.65
C GLY A 71 49.65 -0.91 17.69
N SER A 72 50.03 0.30 18.13
CA SER A 72 50.31 1.43 17.23
C SER A 72 51.69 1.29 16.60
N GLN A 73 51.82 1.47 15.28
CA GLN A 73 53.07 1.95 14.65
C GLN A 73 52.77 2.91 13.50
N LEU A 74 53.51 4.02 13.55
CA LEU A 74 53.61 5.16 12.63
C LEU A 74 54.79 4.95 11.66
N LEU A 75 54.88 5.85 10.65
CA LEU A 75 55.95 6.10 9.65
C LEU A 75 55.67 5.44 8.27
N SER A 76 55.79 6.08 7.10
CA SER A 76 56.48 7.32 6.73
C SER A 76 56.04 7.85 5.34
N ARG A 77 56.44 9.11 5.09
CA ARG A 77 56.32 9.98 3.89
C ARG A 77 56.85 9.43 2.54
N GLY A 78 56.29 9.98 1.45
CA GLY A 78 56.92 10.18 0.12
C GLY A 78 55.89 10.71 -0.89
N GLN A 79 55.79 12.03 -1.14
CA GLN A 79 56.40 12.85 -2.22
C GLN A 79 55.78 12.74 -3.64
N LEU A 80 55.15 13.86 -4.05
CA LEU A 80 55.19 14.62 -5.33
C LEU A 80 54.73 14.03 -6.69
N GLN A 81 54.21 14.98 -7.51
CA GLN A 81 53.85 14.96 -8.95
C GLN A 81 52.48 14.35 -9.30
N GLU A 82 51.62 14.91 -10.17
CA GLU A 82 51.74 15.93 -11.21
C GLU A 82 50.34 16.50 -11.51
N GLY A 83 50.25 17.80 -11.82
CA GLY A 83 48.99 18.49 -12.15
C GLY A 83 48.56 18.21 -13.59
N GLY A 84 47.63 17.27 -13.77
CA GLY A 84 46.90 17.05 -15.03
C GLY A 84 45.57 17.81 -15.09
N PRO A 85 45.03 18.09 -16.29
CA PRO A 85 43.80 18.86 -16.47
C PRO A 85 42.64 18.14 -15.80
N ALA A 86 41.81 18.92 -15.09
CA ALA A 86 40.66 18.44 -14.33
C ALA A 86 39.72 17.63 -15.22
N SER A 87 39.90 16.31 -15.21
CA SER A 87 38.94 15.33 -15.68
C SER A 87 37.66 15.57 -14.89
N VAL A 88 36.67 16.18 -15.54
CA VAL A 88 35.30 16.30 -15.02
C VAL A 88 34.79 14.88 -14.86
N ARG A 89 35.01 14.30 -13.68
CA ARG A 89 34.43 13.01 -13.31
C ARG A 89 32.93 13.17 -13.50
N PRO A 90 32.27 12.33 -14.31
CA PRO A 90 30.82 12.33 -14.40
C PRO A 90 30.31 12.19 -12.98
N ARG A 91 29.51 13.15 -12.50
CA ARG A 91 28.79 12.99 -11.25
C ARG A 91 27.99 11.70 -11.42
N LEU A 92 28.44 10.64 -10.73
CA LEU A 92 27.71 9.39 -10.62
C LEU A 92 26.31 9.78 -10.15
N ARG A 93 25.35 9.74 -11.07
CA ARG A 93 23.94 9.93 -10.71
C ARG A 93 23.68 8.94 -9.58
N PRO A 94 23.08 9.37 -8.46
CA PRO A 94 22.78 8.46 -7.37
C PRO A 94 22.05 7.27 -7.98
N LYS A 95 22.69 6.09 -7.92
CA LYS A 95 22.09 4.84 -8.40
C LYS A 95 20.81 4.69 -7.59
N LEU A 96 19.67 5.00 -8.21
CA LEU A 96 18.36 4.76 -7.64
C LEU A 96 18.39 3.30 -7.19
N ARG A 97 18.27 3.02 -5.90
CA ARG A 97 18.19 1.63 -5.41
C ARG A 97 16.91 1.04 -5.99
N VAL A 98 17.03 0.40 -7.14
CA VAL A 98 15.93 -0.32 -7.78
C VAL A 98 15.62 -1.50 -6.85
N ARG A 99 14.54 -1.40 -6.07
CA ARG A 99 14.00 -2.54 -5.33
C ARG A 99 13.64 -3.62 -6.35
N ARG A 100 14.04 -4.85 -6.05
CA ARG A 100 14.05 -5.98 -6.97
C ARG A 100 12.73 -6.40 -7.64
N PRO A 101 11.51 -5.90 -7.33
CA PRO A 101 10.36 -6.32 -8.12
C PRO A 101 9.80 -5.24 -9.05
N CYS A 102 10.54 -4.19 -9.46
CA CYS A 102 9.99 -3.28 -10.48
C CYS A 102 9.64 -4.03 -11.79
N ALA A 103 10.42 -5.07 -12.09
CA ALA A 103 10.30 -5.86 -13.31
C ALA A 103 9.05 -6.73 -13.28
N ARG A 104 8.73 -7.28 -12.09
CA ARG A 104 7.48 -7.97 -11.79
C ARG A 104 6.29 -7.06 -12.12
N TYR A 105 6.23 -5.88 -11.53
CA TYR A 105 5.06 -5.01 -11.67
C TYR A 105 5.04 -4.13 -12.93
N ARG A 106 5.95 -4.37 -13.88
CA ARG A 106 6.18 -3.49 -15.06
C ARG A 106 6.29 -2.01 -14.70
N ALA A 107 6.89 -1.77 -13.54
CA ALA A 107 7.08 -0.48 -12.91
C ALA A 107 8.52 0.04 -13.08
N CYS A 108 9.39 -0.71 -13.76
CA CYS A 108 10.74 -0.24 -14.06
C CYS A 108 10.71 0.89 -15.10
N CYS A 109 11.70 1.78 -15.02
CA CYS A 109 12.06 2.69 -16.10
C CYS A 109 12.48 1.92 -17.36
N PHE A 110 12.43 2.60 -18.51
CA PHE A 110 12.80 2.00 -19.79
C PHE A 110 14.26 1.50 -19.83
N ASP A 111 15.15 2.25 -19.18
CA ASP A 111 16.59 2.04 -19.11
C ASP A 111 17.05 1.20 -17.91
N ALA A 112 16.11 0.64 -17.12
CA ALA A 112 16.46 -0.15 -15.95
C ALA A 112 17.13 -1.48 -16.35
N GLU A 113 18.30 -1.76 -15.77
CA GLU A 113 19.08 -2.99 -16.00
C GLU A 113 18.26 -4.28 -15.78
N PHE A 114 17.34 -4.27 -14.80
CA PHE A 114 16.48 -5.41 -14.46
C PHE A 114 15.26 -5.61 -15.38
N ARG A 115 15.10 -4.77 -16.42
CA ARG A 115 13.98 -4.89 -17.37
C ARG A 115 14.07 -6.15 -18.23
N SER A 116 15.28 -6.55 -18.64
CA SER A 116 15.50 -7.67 -19.57
C SER A 116 15.43 -9.05 -18.90
N THR A 117 15.53 -9.13 -17.57
CA THR A 117 15.39 -10.39 -16.82
C THR A 117 13.95 -10.93 -16.74
N VAL A 118 12.97 -10.17 -17.25
CA VAL A 118 11.52 -10.47 -17.13
C VAL A 118 11.06 -11.61 -18.04
N SER A 119 11.83 -11.98 -19.06
CA SER A 119 11.50 -13.12 -19.94
C SER A 119 11.35 -14.46 -19.20
N ILE A 120 11.81 -14.55 -17.95
CA ILE A 120 11.88 -15.80 -17.16
C ILE A 120 10.77 -15.89 -16.11
N LEU A 121 10.18 -14.78 -15.69
CA LEU A 121 9.07 -14.83 -14.74
C LEU A 121 7.78 -14.82 -15.54
N LYS A 122 7.07 -15.95 -15.57
CA LYS A 122 5.61 -15.99 -15.77
C LYS A 122 5.00 -15.09 -14.71
N LEU A 123 4.99 -13.80 -15.00
CA LEU A 123 4.21 -12.84 -14.27
C LEU A 123 2.81 -13.41 -14.27
N ARG A 124 2.29 -13.71 -13.07
CA ARG A 124 0.90 -14.08 -12.93
C ARG A 124 0.14 -12.90 -13.55
N GLU A 125 -0.49 -13.12 -14.71
CA GLU A 125 -1.26 -12.11 -15.46
C GLU A 125 -2.38 -11.47 -14.62
N THR A 126 -2.58 -12.00 -13.42
CA THR A 126 -3.55 -11.64 -12.41
C THR A 126 -3.08 -10.52 -11.46
N GLU A 127 -1.80 -10.11 -11.48
CA GLU A 127 -1.32 -8.99 -10.66
C GLU A 127 -1.65 -7.63 -11.30
N ARG A 128 -2.51 -6.85 -10.66
CA ARG A 128 -2.93 -5.53 -11.13
C ARG A 128 -2.80 -4.48 -10.04
N CYS A 129 -2.61 -3.23 -10.46
CA CYS A 129 -2.67 -2.10 -9.55
C CYS A 129 -4.14 -1.84 -9.18
N ILE A 130 -4.52 -2.17 -7.95
CA ILE A 130 -5.88 -1.95 -7.45
C ILE A 130 -5.89 -0.71 -6.57
N VAL A 131 -6.85 0.18 -6.82
CA VAL A 131 -7.16 1.29 -5.91
C VAL A 131 -8.08 0.78 -4.82
N ASN A 132 -7.64 0.91 -3.57
CA ASN A 132 -8.46 0.64 -2.41
C ASN A 132 -9.25 1.91 -2.02
N TYR A 133 -10.30 1.76 -1.21
CA TYR A 133 -11.19 2.83 -0.77
C TYR A 133 -10.46 3.99 -0.07
N ALA A 134 -9.28 3.73 0.52
CA ALA A 134 -8.46 4.70 1.24
C ALA A 134 -7.62 5.64 0.33
N HIS A 135 -7.78 5.58 -0.99
CA HIS A 135 -6.81 6.10 -1.97
C HIS A 135 -5.41 5.45 -1.89
N GLU A 136 -5.21 4.46 -1.01
CA GLU A 136 -4.04 3.59 -1.09
C GLU A 136 -4.21 2.64 -2.26
N SER A 137 -3.20 2.54 -3.12
CA SER A 137 -3.19 1.59 -4.23
C SER A 137 -1.98 0.68 -4.11
N ALA A 138 -2.19 -0.60 -4.37
CA ALA A 138 -1.15 -1.61 -4.33
C ALA A 138 -1.32 -2.60 -5.48
N TYR A 139 -0.22 -3.23 -5.89
CA TYR A 139 -0.29 -4.37 -6.78
C TYR A 139 -0.86 -5.56 -6.02
N MET A 140 -1.96 -6.11 -6.52
CA MET A 140 -2.63 -7.24 -5.91
C MET A 140 -3.05 -8.26 -6.97
N VAL A 141 -3.13 -9.52 -6.56
CA VAL A 141 -3.79 -10.58 -7.33
C VAL A 141 -5.29 -10.44 -7.14
N ASP A 142 -6.02 -10.14 -8.23
CA ASP A 142 -7.46 -9.85 -8.23
C ASP A 142 -8.33 -10.97 -8.82
N THR A 143 -7.70 -12.02 -9.32
CA THR A 143 -8.32 -13.08 -10.10
C THR A 143 -7.71 -14.43 -9.73
N CYS A 144 -8.50 -15.48 -9.87
CA CYS A 144 -8.02 -16.84 -9.69
C CYS A 144 -7.37 -17.38 -10.97
N GLY A 145 -6.53 -18.40 -10.82
CA GLY A 145 -6.06 -19.17 -11.97
C GLY A 145 -7.22 -19.81 -12.76
N PRO A 146 -6.98 -20.26 -14.01
CA PRO A 146 -8.02 -20.79 -14.89
C PRO A 146 -8.81 -21.98 -14.32
N ARG A 147 -8.25 -22.68 -13.33
CA ARG A 147 -8.91 -23.80 -12.62
C ARG A 147 -10.11 -23.36 -11.77
N TYR A 148 -10.17 -22.09 -11.34
CA TYR A 148 -11.16 -21.60 -10.37
C TYR A 148 -11.96 -20.39 -10.89
N ALA A 149 -11.97 -20.16 -12.20
CA ALA A 149 -12.42 -18.89 -12.79
C ALA A 149 -13.93 -18.62 -12.75
N LYS A 150 -14.79 -19.63 -12.57
CA LYS A 150 -16.25 -19.46 -12.79
C LYS A 150 -17.06 -18.96 -11.59
N ASP A 151 -16.68 -19.27 -10.35
CA ASP A 151 -17.50 -18.97 -9.17
C ASP A 151 -16.66 -18.63 -7.94
N SER A 152 -15.73 -17.68 -8.09
CA SER A 152 -14.82 -17.32 -7.00
C SER A 152 -15.26 -16.06 -6.26
N LEU A 153 -15.37 -16.17 -4.93
CA LEU A 153 -15.49 -15.02 -4.03
C LEU A 153 -14.28 -14.04 -4.15
N CYS A 154 -13.19 -14.49 -4.78
CA CYS A 154 -12.05 -13.64 -5.13
C CYS A 154 -12.46 -12.45 -6.02
N THR A 155 -13.23 -12.71 -7.07
CA THR A 155 -13.67 -11.68 -8.03
C THR A 155 -14.98 -11.00 -7.62
N SER A 156 -15.72 -11.59 -6.68
CA SER A 156 -16.98 -11.05 -6.15
C SER A 156 -16.84 -9.65 -5.57
N ASN A 157 -17.96 -8.93 -5.55
CA ASN A 157 -18.05 -7.60 -4.96
C ASN A 157 -18.65 -7.69 -3.55
N ALA A 158 -18.01 -7.00 -2.59
CA ALA A 158 -18.46 -6.94 -1.20
C ALA A 158 -19.91 -6.44 -1.08
N THR A 159 -20.32 -5.49 -1.94
CA THR A 159 -21.67 -4.91 -1.92
C THR A 159 -22.76 -5.88 -2.39
N ASP A 160 -22.42 -6.79 -3.29
CA ASP A 160 -23.39 -7.71 -3.89
C ASP A 160 -23.73 -8.85 -2.91
N HIS A 161 -22.71 -9.27 -2.16
CA HIS A 161 -22.76 -10.35 -1.17
C HIS A 161 -23.04 -9.88 0.26
N ASP A 162 -23.08 -8.56 0.52
CA ASP A 162 -23.21 -8.02 1.88
C ASP A 162 -22.11 -8.55 2.83
N ASP A 163 -20.88 -8.69 2.32
CA ASP A 163 -19.76 -9.26 3.05
C ASP A 163 -18.52 -8.34 2.98
N PRO A 164 -18.19 -7.63 4.08
CA PRO A 164 -17.04 -6.74 4.13
C PRO A 164 -15.70 -7.49 4.06
N LEU A 165 -15.64 -8.80 4.28
CA LEU A 165 -14.39 -9.58 4.12
C LEU A 165 -13.92 -9.62 2.67
N LEU A 166 -14.84 -9.47 1.71
CA LEU A 166 -14.51 -9.45 0.29
C LEU A 166 -13.75 -8.19 -0.13
N MET A 167 -13.75 -7.14 0.69
CA MET A 167 -13.00 -5.89 0.44
C MET A 167 -11.70 -5.75 1.23
N ILE A 168 -11.32 -6.74 2.05
CA ILE A 168 -10.12 -6.68 2.89
C ILE A 168 -8.98 -7.46 2.22
N PRO A 169 -7.93 -6.77 1.73
CA PRO A 169 -6.78 -7.45 1.17
C PRO A 169 -6.04 -8.29 2.20
N VAL A 170 -5.35 -9.31 1.72
CA VAL A 170 -4.43 -10.11 2.54
C VAL A 170 -3.07 -10.14 1.88
N THR A 171 -2.00 -10.17 2.66
CA THR A 171 -0.63 -10.26 2.15
C THR A 171 0.05 -11.49 2.74
N SER A 172 0.58 -12.34 1.85
CA SER A 172 1.44 -13.45 2.26
C SER A 172 2.77 -12.89 2.73
N THR A 173 3.08 -13.06 4.00
CA THR A 173 4.34 -12.64 4.64
C THR A 173 5.53 -13.43 4.12
N VAL A 174 5.31 -14.63 3.58
CA VAL A 174 6.34 -15.49 2.98
C VAL A 174 6.68 -15.03 1.56
N THR A 175 5.67 -14.85 0.69
CA THR A 175 5.91 -14.53 -0.72
C THR A 175 5.95 -13.03 -1.02
N GLY A 176 5.46 -12.21 -0.09
CA GLY A 176 5.21 -10.78 -0.28
C GLY A 176 4.08 -10.47 -1.26
N THR A 177 3.28 -11.46 -1.66
CA THR A 177 2.18 -11.27 -2.61
C THR A 177 0.96 -10.76 -1.86
N THR A 178 0.39 -9.66 -2.34
CA THR A 178 -0.90 -9.15 -1.86
C THR A 178 -2.01 -9.70 -2.75
N TYR A 179 -3.09 -10.15 -2.13
CA TYR A 179 -4.30 -10.63 -2.79
C TYR A 179 -5.45 -9.68 -2.46
N ARG A 180 -6.37 -9.47 -3.41
CA ARG A 180 -7.51 -8.57 -3.25
C ARG A 180 -8.36 -8.89 -2.02
N ASN A 181 -8.49 -10.17 -1.70
CA ASN A 181 -9.09 -10.67 -0.47
C ASN A 181 -8.56 -12.08 -0.14
N PHE A 182 -8.97 -12.62 1.01
CA PHE A 182 -8.57 -13.95 1.47
C PHE A 182 -8.91 -15.06 0.46
N PHE A 183 -10.07 -14.98 -0.20
CA PHE A 183 -10.49 -15.96 -1.20
C PHE A 183 -9.58 -15.98 -2.43
N CYS A 184 -9.02 -14.82 -2.82
CA CYS A 184 -8.01 -14.76 -3.86
C CYS A 184 -6.71 -15.48 -3.48
N ALA A 185 -6.30 -15.44 -2.21
CA ALA A 185 -5.13 -16.19 -1.76
C ALA A 185 -5.38 -17.71 -1.87
N LEU A 186 -6.52 -18.17 -1.34
CA LEU A 186 -6.91 -19.58 -1.38
C LEU A 186 -6.99 -20.14 -2.80
N CYS A 187 -7.67 -19.46 -3.73
CA CYS A 187 -7.81 -19.96 -5.10
C CYS A 187 -6.53 -19.86 -5.94
N ASN A 188 -5.51 -19.15 -5.44
CA ASN A 188 -4.17 -19.09 -6.02
C ASN A 188 -3.17 -20.00 -5.26
N GLU A 189 -3.70 -20.98 -4.51
CA GLU A 189 -2.97 -22.03 -3.80
C GLU A 189 -2.00 -21.48 -2.72
N ASP A 190 -2.26 -20.27 -2.21
CA ASP A 190 -1.57 -19.69 -1.05
C ASP A 190 -2.42 -19.97 0.20
N THR A 191 -2.34 -21.22 0.67
CA THR A 191 -3.26 -21.78 1.69
C THR A 191 -2.72 -21.71 3.11
N ASP A 192 -1.48 -21.24 3.28
CA ASP A 192 -0.82 -21.17 4.59
C ASP A 192 -1.36 -19.97 5.38
N ALA A 193 -2.53 -20.15 5.99
CA ALA A 193 -3.26 -19.10 6.69
C ALA A 193 -2.44 -18.41 7.79
N GLU A 194 -1.47 -19.11 8.40
CA GLU A 194 -0.54 -18.52 9.39
C GLU A 194 0.36 -17.43 8.81
N HIS A 195 0.57 -17.44 7.50
CA HIS A 195 1.39 -16.47 6.78
C HIS A 195 0.58 -15.42 6.04
N LEU A 196 -0.74 -15.52 6.02
CA LEU A 196 -1.63 -14.53 5.42
C LEU A 196 -2.02 -13.48 6.45
N GLU A 197 -1.42 -12.30 6.33
CA GLU A 197 -1.75 -11.18 7.18
C GLU A 197 -2.78 -10.28 6.50
N PRO A 198 -3.99 -10.14 7.08
CA PRO A 198 -5.02 -9.28 6.53
C PRO A 198 -4.71 -7.81 6.78
N TRP A 199 -5.20 -6.95 5.89
CA TRP A 199 -5.11 -5.52 6.09
C TRP A 199 -6.04 -5.03 7.21
N ASN A 200 -5.66 -3.93 7.85
CA ASN A 200 -6.44 -3.34 8.92
C ASN A 200 -7.73 -2.74 8.36
N LEU A 201 -8.89 -3.16 8.84
CA LEU A 201 -10.14 -2.51 8.50
C LEU A 201 -10.37 -1.32 9.43
N ARG A 202 -10.42 -0.13 8.84
CA ARG A 202 -10.93 1.08 9.47
C ARG A 202 -12.36 1.33 9.05
N VAL A 203 -13.19 1.72 10.00
CA VAL A 203 -14.55 2.15 9.73
C VAL A 203 -14.67 3.58 10.23
N ALA A 204 -15.00 4.49 9.31
CA ALA A 204 -15.27 5.89 9.63
C ALA A 204 -16.78 6.15 9.53
N SER A 205 -17.29 7.03 10.39
CA SER A 205 -18.66 7.54 10.31
C SER A 205 -18.67 9.04 10.57
N TRP A 206 -19.71 9.73 10.09
CA TRP A 206 -19.87 11.16 10.36
C TRP A 206 -20.40 11.36 11.79
N GLY A 207 -19.58 11.93 12.66
CA GLY A 207 -20.00 12.39 13.99
C GLY A 207 -20.19 11.31 15.06
N LEU A 208 -20.18 10.02 14.72
CA LEU A 208 -20.30 8.92 15.68
C LEU A 208 -18.98 8.14 15.80
N GLU A 209 -18.61 7.85 17.04
CA GLU A 209 -17.56 6.89 17.35
C GLU A 209 -18.15 5.49 17.26
N VAL A 210 -17.59 4.67 16.38
CA VAL A 210 -18.06 3.29 16.19
C VAL A 210 -17.29 2.38 17.16
N GLU A 211 -17.97 1.49 17.87
CA GLU A 211 -17.28 0.51 18.71
C GLU A 211 -16.74 -0.66 17.86
N ARG A 212 -15.59 -1.23 18.24
CA ARG A 212 -15.00 -2.40 17.55
C ARG A 212 -15.96 -3.59 17.53
N SER A 213 -16.67 -3.82 18.62
CA SER A 213 -17.61 -4.94 18.79
C SER A 213 -18.76 -4.88 17.78
N SER A 214 -19.15 -3.68 17.34
CA SER A 214 -20.26 -3.45 16.42
C SER A 214 -19.96 -3.79 14.95
N LEU A 215 -18.71 -4.15 14.61
CA LEU A 215 -18.36 -4.49 13.22
C LEU A 215 -18.99 -5.79 12.73
N ALA A 216 -19.38 -6.68 13.63
CA ALA A 216 -20.18 -7.84 13.28
C ALA A 216 -21.59 -7.45 12.75
N GLN A 217 -22.01 -6.21 12.97
CA GLN A 217 -23.30 -5.65 12.52
C GLN A 217 -23.16 -4.82 11.23
N LEU A 218 -21.96 -4.76 10.64
CA LEU A 218 -21.73 -4.05 9.40
C LEU A 218 -22.51 -4.71 8.25
N LYS A 219 -23.43 -3.96 7.63
CA LYS A 219 -24.26 -4.43 6.52
C LYS A 219 -24.34 -3.39 5.41
N TYR A 220 -24.28 -3.85 4.17
CA TYR A 220 -24.47 -3.06 2.99
C TYR A 220 -25.96 -2.85 2.72
N ASN A 221 -26.40 -1.60 2.88
CA ASN A 221 -27.76 -1.21 2.58
C ASN A 221 -27.89 -0.90 1.07
N LYS A 222 -28.53 -1.82 0.34
CA LYS A 222 -28.73 -1.72 -1.12
C LYS A 222 -29.60 -0.52 -1.53
N ALA A 223 -30.50 -0.05 -0.67
CA ALA A 223 -31.40 1.06 -0.98
C ALA A 223 -30.62 2.40 -1.06
N ILE A 224 -29.72 2.64 -0.10
CA ILE A 224 -28.90 3.86 -0.07
C ILE A 224 -27.49 3.67 -0.67
N LYS A 225 -27.16 2.45 -1.10
CA LYS A 225 -25.86 2.05 -1.68
C LYS A 225 -24.68 2.41 -0.76
N ALA A 226 -24.83 2.16 0.53
CA ALA A 226 -23.80 2.47 1.52
C ALA A 226 -23.72 1.38 2.58
N TRP A 227 -22.54 1.25 3.19
CA TRP A 227 -22.38 0.43 4.37
C TRP A 227 -23.02 1.11 5.56
N THR A 228 -23.70 0.31 6.38
CA THR A 228 -24.42 0.76 7.56
C THR A 228 -24.07 -0.11 8.75
N LEU A 229 -24.03 0.50 9.91
CA LEU A 229 -23.87 -0.19 11.19
C LEU A 229 -25.16 -0.03 11.97
N VAL A 230 -25.76 -1.13 12.40
CA VAL A 230 -27.06 -1.14 13.08
C VAL A 230 -26.84 -1.29 14.58
N GLU A 231 -26.97 -0.19 15.32
CA GLU A 231 -26.82 -0.15 16.77
C GLU A 231 -28.18 0.11 17.43
N GLY A 232 -28.77 -0.95 17.99
CA GLY A 232 -30.12 -0.90 18.54
C GLY A 232 -31.17 -0.55 17.48
N ASN A 233 -31.85 0.60 17.66
CA ASN A 233 -32.89 1.10 16.74
C ASN A 233 -32.35 2.12 15.72
N SER A 234 -31.06 2.39 15.72
CA SER A 234 -30.43 3.37 14.84
C SER A 234 -29.51 2.69 13.84
N SER A 235 -29.49 3.21 12.61
CA SER A 235 -28.54 2.79 11.58
C SER A 235 -27.68 3.98 11.19
N VAL A 236 -26.37 3.80 11.21
CA VAL A 236 -25.41 4.87 10.88
C VAL A 236 -24.68 4.47 9.61
N THR A 237 -24.59 5.40 8.66
CA THR A 237 -23.80 5.22 7.45
C THR A 237 -22.32 5.26 7.79
N VAL A 238 -21.59 4.27 7.30
CA VAL A 238 -20.16 4.13 7.56
C VAL A 238 -19.37 3.88 6.27
N TYR A 239 -18.07 4.14 6.33
CA TYR A 239 -17.15 4.05 5.21
C TYR A 239 -15.99 3.10 5.57
N PRO A 240 -16.16 1.78 5.33
CA PRO A 240 -15.11 0.82 5.56
C PRO A 240 -13.93 1.07 4.61
N THR A 241 -12.73 1.02 5.15
CA THR A 241 -11.49 1.38 4.49
C THR A 241 -10.39 0.43 4.96
N ALA A 242 -9.86 -0.40 4.06
CA ALA A 242 -8.74 -1.26 4.40
C ALA A 242 -7.40 -0.50 4.24
N MET A 243 -6.49 -0.66 5.20
CA MET A 243 -5.15 -0.07 5.14
C MET A 243 -4.05 -1.07 5.44
N VAL A 244 -2.88 -0.81 4.89
CA VAL A 244 -1.69 -1.65 5.09
C VAL A 244 -1.25 -1.63 6.58
N PRO A 245 -1.17 -2.79 7.25
CA PRO A 245 -0.60 -2.92 8.58
C PRO A 245 0.87 -2.48 8.63
N ASP A 246 1.33 -2.00 9.78
CA ASP A 246 2.69 -1.46 9.93
C ASP A 246 3.78 -2.52 9.62
N SER A 247 3.55 -3.75 10.04
CA SER A 247 4.32 -4.98 9.70
C SER A 247 4.50 -5.16 8.18
N LEU A 248 3.48 -4.84 7.40
CA LEU A 248 3.43 -5.07 5.95
C LEU A 248 3.89 -3.87 5.12
N ARG A 249 4.14 -2.69 5.71
CA ARG A 249 4.51 -1.46 4.96
C ARG A 249 5.72 -1.61 4.05
N SER A 250 6.66 -2.47 4.43
CA SER A 250 7.89 -2.70 3.66
C SER A 250 7.74 -3.78 2.58
N THR A 251 6.76 -4.67 2.76
CA THR A 251 6.44 -5.83 1.92
C THR A 251 5.46 -5.46 0.81
N VAL A 252 4.38 -4.74 1.15
CA VAL A 252 3.34 -4.34 0.20
C VAL A 252 3.92 -3.42 -0.86
N VAL A 253 3.74 -3.81 -2.12
CA VAL A 253 4.18 -3.03 -3.25
C VAL A 253 3.09 -2.07 -3.66
N ARG A 254 3.22 -0.83 -3.18
CA ARG A 254 2.34 0.27 -3.56
C ARG A 254 2.47 0.58 -5.05
N CYS A 255 1.34 0.86 -5.66
CA CYS A 255 1.26 1.36 -7.02
C CYS A 255 0.62 2.75 -7.01
N ARG A 256 0.36 3.30 -8.19
CA ARG A 256 -0.45 4.52 -8.34
C ARG A 256 -1.61 4.17 -9.23
N GLY A 257 -2.82 4.15 -8.68
CA GLY A 257 -4.02 3.97 -9.48
C GLY A 257 -4.55 5.27 -10.06
N GLY A 258 -5.67 5.18 -10.78
CA GLY A 258 -6.25 6.32 -11.51
C GLY A 258 -5.39 6.81 -12.67
N LEU A 259 -4.48 5.98 -13.17
CA LEU A 259 -3.66 6.26 -14.34
C LEU A 259 -4.37 5.76 -15.60
N VAL A 260 -4.23 6.50 -16.70
CA VAL A 260 -4.48 5.96 -18.03
C VAL A 260 -3.31 5.05 -18.41
N ASP A 261 -3.56 3.74 -18.41
CA ASP A 261 -2.55 2.68 -18.62
C ASP A 261 -2.82 1.79 -19.85
N ARG A 262 -3.88 2.10 -20.61
CA ARG A 262 -4.29 1.44 -21.85
C ARG A 262 -4.57 2.47 -22.93
N CYS A 263 -4.45 2.03 -24.18
CA CYS A 263 -4.74 2.87 -25.33
C CYS A 263 -6.24 3.03 -25.59
N ALA A 264 -6.61 4.12 -26.26
CA ALA A 264 -7.98 4.30 -26.73
C ALA A 264 -8.36 3.15 -27.68
N HIS A 265 -9.63 2.73 -27.66
CA HIS A 265 -10.11 1.58 -28.43
C HIS A 265 -9.96 1.72 -29.95
N ARG A 266 -9.80 2.96 -30.44
CA ARG A 266 -9.59 3.29 -31.87
C ARG A 266 -8.12 3.54 -32.23
N TRP A 267 -7.20 3.31 -31.31
CA TRP A 267 -5.78 3.42 -31.60
C TRP A 267 -5.32 2.24 -32.47
N SER A 268 -4.47 2.50 -33.47
CA SER A 268 -4.06 1.50 -34.46
C SER A 268 -2.56 1.22 -34.52
N ASP A 269 -1.73 2.10 -33.94
CA ASP A 269 -0.28 1.90 -33.92
C ASP A 269 0.11 0.93 -32.79
N ALA A 270 0.35 -0.32 -33.19
CA ALA A 270 0.72 -1.42 -32.30
C ALA A 270 2.06 -1.20 -31.59
N ASP A 271 3.00 -0.45 -32.19
CA ASP A 271 4.30 -0.17 -31.56
C ASP A 271 4.13 0.81 -30.41
N VAL A 272 3.30 1.84 -30.58
CA VAL A 272 2.95 2.77 -29.49
C VAL A 272 2.19 2.04 -28.38
N GLU A 273 1.24 1.17 -28.73
CA GLU A 273 0.51 0.36 -27.75
C GLU A 273 1.43 -0.60 -26.98
N ALA A 274 2.34 -1.28 -27.66
CA ALA A 274 3.33 -2.14 -27.03
C ALA A 274 4.22 -1.34 -26.06
N ARG A 275 4.64 -0.13 -26.44
CA ARG A 275 5.43 0.76 -25.57
C ARG A 275 4.63 1.24 -24.37
N CYS A 276 3.38 1.64 -24.56
CA CYS A 276 2.46 1.99 -23.46
C CYS A 276 2.39 0.88 -22.42
N ASN A 277 2.35 -0.39 -22.86
CA ASN A 277 2.27 -1.53 -21.95
C ASN A 277 3.60 -1.95 -21.31
N SER A 278 4.73 -1.42 -21.77
CA SER A 278 6.06 -1.97 -21.47
C SER A 278 6.78 -1.36 -20.26
N TYR A 279 6.39 -0.16 -19.79
CA TYR A 279 7.08 0.50 -18.68
C TYR A 279 6.23 1.52 -17.93
N MET A 280 6.77 2.04 -16.83
CA MET A 280 6.19 3.12 -16.04
C MET A 280 7.12 4.33 -16.11
N SER A 281 6.56 5.49 -16.48
CA SER A 281 7.25 6.78 -16.50
C SER A 281 6.19 7.87 -16.43
N LEU A 282 5.65 8.08 -15.24
CA LEU A 282 4.46 8.90 -15.05
C LEU A 282 4.58 10.29 -15.67
N VAL A 283 3.59 10.64 -16.47
CA VAL A 283 3.40 11.98 -17.04
C VAL A 283 1.98 12.44 -16.76
N LYS A 284 1.77 13.75 -16.81
CA LYS A 284 0.44 14.35 -16.75
C LYS A 284 0.22 15.24 -17.96
N ASP A 285 -1.02 15.34 -18.42
CA ASP A 285 -1.37 16.35 -19.42
C ASP A 285 -1.69 17.71 -18.77
N LYS A 286 -1.92 18.74 -19.59
CA LYS A 286 -2.35 20.08 -19.15
C LYS A 286 -3.67 20.10 -18.36
N LYS A 287 -4.50 19.07 -18.47
CA LYS A 287 -5.75 18.92 -17.71
C LYS A 287 -5.52 18.23 -16.36
N GLY A 288 -4.29 17.78 -16.09
CA GLY A 288 -3.93 17.06 -14.87
C GLY A 288 -4.21 15.57 -14.93
N LEU A 289 -4.63 15.01 -16.08
CA LEU A 289 -4.84 13.58 -16.21
C LEU A 289 -3.49 12.86 -16.20
N LEU A 290 -3.39 11.79 -15.43
CA LEU A 290 -2.14 11.05 -15.24
C LEU A 290 -2.09 9.85 -16.19
N TYR A 291 -0.95 9.68 -16.85
CA TYR A 291 -0.70 8.56 -17.76
C TYR A 291 0.45 7.73 -17.22
N ARG A 292 0.36 6.42 -17.43
CA ARG A 292 1.40 5.45 -17.05
C ARG A 292 2.77 5.82 -17.64
N ASN A 293 2.79 6.25 -18.89
CA ASN A 293 3.96 6.75 -19.61
C ASN A 293 3.54 7.64 -20.80
N PRO A 294 4.50 8.34 -21.46
CA PRO A 294 4.19 9.18 -22.62
C PRO A 294 3.50 8.46 -23.77
N TYR A 295 3.79 7.17 -23.99
CA TYR A 295 3.13 6.40 -25.05
C TYR A 295 1.67 6.12 -24.74
N CYS A 296 1.31 5.93 -23.47
CA CYS A 296 -0.09 5.84 -23.07
C CYS A 296 -0.84 7.16 -23.30
N ALA A 297 -0.18 8.31 -23.12
CA ALA A 297 -0.74 9.61 -23.50
C ALA A 297 -0.93 9.74 -25.02
N ILE A 298 0.10 9.41 -25.79
CA ILE A 298 0.06 9.45 -27.26
C ILE A 298 -1.08 8.58 -27.80
N CYS A 299 -1.20 7.34 -27.32
CA CYS A 299 -2.27 6.45 -27.79
C CYS A 299 -3.67 6.78 -27.24
N ASN A 300 -3.78 7.85 -26.45
CA ASN A 300 -5.02 8.48 -26.06
C ASN A 300 -5.14 9.90 -26.65
N TYR A 301 -4.46 10.13 -27.78
CA TYR A 301 -4.54 11.35 -28.59
C TYR A 301 -4.05 12.63 -27.89
N VAL A 302 -3.12 12.49 -26.93
CA VAL A 302 -2.44 13.63 -26.32
C VAL A 302 -1.10 13.88 -27.00
N ASP A 303 -0.87 15.12 -27.42
CA ASP A 303 0.39 15.56 -28.02
C ASP A 303 1.50 15.58 -26.95
N MET A 304 2.70 15.14 -27.31
CA MET A 304 3.85 15.10 -26.41
C MET A 304 4.20 16.50 -25.85
N LYS A 305 3.92 17.58 -26.60
CA LYS A 305 4.13 18.96 -26.13
C LYS A 305 3.19 19.39 -25.00
N ASP A 306 2.11 18.65 -24.79
CA ASP A 306 1.10 18.91 -23.76
C ASP A 306 1.33 18.05 -22.50
N LEU A 307 2.46 17.34 -22.43
CA LEU A 307 2.84 16.48 -21.32
C LEU A 307 3.87 17.14 -20.41
N ASP A 308 3.60 17.08 -19.11
CA ASP A 308 4.53 17.45 -18.06
C ASP A 308 5.05 16.20 -17.33
N CYS A 309 6.34 16.23 -16.98
CA CYS A 309 6.92 15.23 -16.07
C CYS A 309 6.39 15.45 -14.65
N ILE A 310 6.00 14.37 -13.98
CA ILE A 310 5.62 14.45 -12.57
C ILE A 310 6.90 14.45 -11.74
N ASN A 311 7.20 15.58 -11.12
CA ASN A 311 8.14 15.60 -10.01
C ASN A 311 7.47 14.90 -8.82
N LEU A 312 7.72 13.60 -8.65
CA LEU A 312 7.33 12.91 -7.45
C LEU A 312 8.15 13.51 -6.30
N PRO A 313 7.52 14.06 -5.24
CA PRO A 313 8.26 14.50 -4.07
C PRO A 313 9.08 13.31 -3.58
N SER A 314 10.40 13.53 -3.45
CA SER A 314 11.29 12.47 -2.97
C SER A 314 10.75 11.99 -1.62
N ARG A 315 10.53 10.67 -1.51
CA ARG A 315 10.04 10.02 -0.28
C ARG A 315 10.97 10.20 0.93
N ASP A 316 12.15 10.81 0.73
CA ASP A 316 13.06 11.18 1.80
C ASP A 316 12.61 12.43 2.59
N GLY A 317 11.53 13.10 2.16
CA GLY A 317 10.84 14.14 2.93
C GLY A 317 9.85 13.57 3.95
N ALA A 318 10.30 12.67 4.83
CA ALA A 318 9.56 12.39 6.06
C ALA A 318 9.64 13.64 6.95
N GLY A 319 8.60 14.47 6.98
CA GLY A 319 8.68 15.71 7.77
C GLY A 319 7.55 16.73 7.65
N ALA A 320 6.29 16.29 7.57
CA ALA A 320 5.19 17.05 8.14
C ALA A 320 4.26 16.02 8.78
N GLY A 321 4.43 15.84 10.09
CA GLY A 321 3.82 14.77 10.86
C GLY A 321 2.31 14.92 10.95
N ALA A 322 1.59 14.00 10.31
CA ALA A 322 0.40 13.45 10.93
C ALA A 322 0.88 12.38 11.91
N VAL A 323 0.87 12.70 13.20
CA VAL A 323 1.12 11.74 14.28
C VAL A 323 -0.06 10.77 14.29
N VAL A 324 0.11 9.61 13.66
CA VAL A 324 -0.82 8.48 13.85
C VAL A 324 -0.32 7.73 15.07
N VAL A 325 -0.97 7.97 16.22
CA VAL A 325 -0.79 7.16 17.41
C VAL A 325 -1.47 5.82 17.16
N THR A 326 -0.70 4.78 16.84
CA THR A 326 -1.19 3.40 16.92
C THR A 326 -0.97 2.95 18.36
N MET A 327 -2.02 2.94 19.18
CA MET A 327 -1.98 2.27 20.49
C MET A 327 -2.05 0.76 20.24
N LEU A 328 -1.06 0.03 20.77
CA LEU A 328 -1.11 -1.43 20.93
C LEU A 328 -2.09 -1.78 22.06
#